data_AF-A4CAR2-F1
#
_entry.id   AF-A4CAR2-F1
#
_cell.length_a   1.000
_cell.length_b   1.000
_cell.length_c   1.000
_cell.angle_alpha   90.00
_cell.angle_beta   90.00
_cell.angle_gamma   90.00
#
_symmetry.space_group_name_H-M   'P 1'
#
loop_
_entity.id
_entity.type
_entity.pdbx_description
1 polymer ?
#
loop_
_entity_poly.entity_id
_entity_poly.type
_entity_poly.pdbx_seq_one_letter_code
_entity_poly.pdbx_strand_id
1 'polypeptide(L)'
;MEFVGVMKCIYLSVLFLFAQAVHAAPAKMSSGPVIQAFGKHYSVQSDLVLPADLKLKVVFDVSEQTASKKENRGFNNLARFLNMHVANGVKAENIELALVVHGKAGYDLLSDAAFRQENQRDNPNSLLLAELIKNNVKIYLCGQSAAFLGIQKADLYPGVQMALSAMTAHAILAQQGYSVNPF
;
A
#
# COMPACT_ATOMS: atom_id res chain seq x y z
N MET A 1 -88.59 5.58 7.68
CA MET A 1 -88.04 6.25 8.87
C MET A 1 -86.97 5.35 9.43
N GLU A 2 -85.70 5.71 9.32
CA GLU A 2 -84.79 5.87 10.47
C GLU A 2 -83.38 6.25 9.97
N PHE A 3 -82.84 7.25 10.66
CA PHE A 3 -81.57 7.91 10.43
C PHE A 3 -80.39 6.99 10.82
N VAL A 4 -79.37 6.90 9.98
CA VAL A 4 -78.05 6.36 10.39
C VAL A 4 -77.02 7.48 10.37
N GLY A 5 -76.77 8.01 11.57
CA GLY A 5 -75.43 8.20 12.14
C GLY A 5 -74.43 9.09 11.40
N VAL A 6 -74.46 10.38 11.73
CA VAL A 6 -73.29 11.27 11.67
C VAL A 6 -72.29 10.86 12.77
N MET A 7 -71.00 11.09 12.52
CA MET A 7 -69.89 11.19 13.49
C MET A 7 -69.04 9.91 13.71
N LYS A 8 -67.94 9.80 12.96
CA LYS A 8 -66.70 9.21 13.50
C LYS A 8 -65.46 9.81 12.83
N CYS A 9 -64.80 10.68 13.59
CA CYS A 9 -63.35 10.84 13.73
C CYS A 9 -62.56 10.91 12.41
N ILE A 10 -62.20 12.10 11.93
CA ILE A 10 -60.93 12.77 12.29
C ILE A 10 -59.87 11.74 12.70
N TYR A 11 -58.96 11.43 11.77
CA TYR A 11 -57.52 11.18 11.93
C TYR A 11 -57.05 10.42 10.68
N LEU A 12 -57.02 11.11 9.53
CA LEU A 12 -56.16 10.68 8.42
C LEU A 12 -54.72 11.04 8.81
N SER A 13 -54.15 10.28 9.74
CA SER A 13 -52.74 10.35 10.11
C SER A 13 -51.92 9.91 8.91
N VAL A 14 -51.40 10.91 8.18
CA VAL A 14 -50.38 10.77 7.14
C VAL A 14 -49.16 10.10 7.78
N LEU A 15 -49.06 8.78 7.68
CA LEU A 15 -47.84 8.03 7.97
C LEU A 15 -46.86 8.28 6.81
N PHE A 16 -46.19 9.43 6.85
CA PHE A 16 -45.02 9.68 6.02
C PHE A 16 -43.91 8.77 6.56
N LEU A 17 -43.80 7.55 6.03
CA LEU A 17 -42.64 6.70 6.26
C LEU A 17 -41.42 7.46 5.71
N PHE A 18 -40.66 8.07 6.62
CA PHE A 18 -39.29 8.46 6.34
C PHE A 18 -38.50 7.19 6.03
N ALA A 19 -38.41 6.84 4.75
CA ALA A 19 -37.38 5.93 4.27
C ALA A 19 -36.03 6.63 4.53
N GLN A 20 -35.46 6.41 5.71
CA GLN A 20 -34.09 6.78 5.96
C GLN A 20 -33.24 5.90 5.05
N ALA A 21 -32.75 6.47 3.95
CA ALA A 21 -31.70 5.86 3.16
C ALA A 21 -30.52 5.63 4.11
N VAL A 22 -30.33 4.39 4.55
CA VAL A 22 -29.14 3.95 5.29
C VAL A 22 -27.96 4.13 4.33
N HIS A 23 -27.36 5.32 4.37
CA HIS A 23 -26.11 5.56 3.69
C HIS A 23 -25.06 4.78 4.46
N ALA A 24 -24.57 3.70 3.86
CA ALA A 24 -23.40 3.00 4.37
C ALA A 24 -22.26 4.02 4.49
N ALA A 25 -21.75 4.23 5.71
CA ALA A 25 -20.59 5.08 5.93
C ALA A 25 -19.42 4.53 5.08
N PRO A 26 -18.59 5.42 4.50
CA PRO A 26 -17.44 4.98 3.71
C PRO A 26 -16.56 4.07 4.57
N ALA A 27 -16.07 2.98 3.97
CA ALA A 27 -15.19 2.05 4.66
C ALA A 27 -14.01 2.80 5.29
N LYS A 28 -13.61 2.41 6.50
CA LYS A 28 -12.48 3.02 7.21
C LYS A 28 -11.24 2.16 7.04
N MET A 29 -10.11 2.78 6.71
CA MET A 29 -8.84 2.06 6.68
C MET A 29 -8.38 1.68 8.10
N SER A 30 -7.89 0.46 8.24
CA SER A 30 -7.22 -0.04 9.44
C SER A 30 -5.73 -0.26 9.19
N SER A 31 -4.93 -0.15 10.25
CA SER A 31 -3.54 -0.64 10.23
C SER A 31 -3.53 -2.16 10.16
N GLY A 32 -2.47 -2.74 9.58
CA GLY A 32 -2.30 -4.18 9.53
C GLY A 32 -1.45 -4.75 10.67
N PRO A 33 -1.41 -6.08 10.78
CA PRO A 33 -0.77 -6.77 11.90
C PRO A 33 0.76 -6.77 11.85
N VAL A 34 1.37 -6.48 10.69
CA VAL A 34 2.84 -6.60 10.49
C VAL A 34 3.51 -5.24 10.57
N ILE A 35 3.18 -4.34 9.64
CA ILE A 35 3.75 -2.99 9.58
C ILE A 35 2.68 -2.01 10.04
N GLN A 36 2.64 -1.70 11.34
CA GLN A 36 1.51 -0.97 11.93
C GLN A 36 1.41 0.50 11.49
N ALA A 37 2.55 1.16 11.27
CA ALA A 37 2.63 2.58 10.90
C ALA A 37 2.26 2.84 9.43
N PHE A 38 2.36 1.82 8.57
CA PHE A 38 2.18 1.93 7.13
C PHE A 38 1.22 0.87 6.60
N GLY A 39 0.98 0.83 5.30
CA GLY A 39 0.23 -0.23 4.65
C GLY A 39 -1.21 -0.37 5.15
N LYS A 40 -1.86 0.73 5.53
CA LYS A 40 -3.26 0.71 5.95
C LYS A 40 -4.15 0.19 4.82
N HIS A 41 -5.08 -0.69 5.13
CA HIS A 41 -5.95 -1.36 4.15
C HIS A 41 -7.41 -1.32 4.62
N TYR A 42 -8.32 -1.71 3.74
CA TYR A 42 -9.73 -1.91 4.06
C TYR A 42 -9.99 -3.40 4.27
N SER A 43 -10.93 -3.73 5.16
CA SER A 43 -11.54 -5.05 5.15
C SER A 43 -12.41 -5.17 3.91
N VAL A 44 -12.25 -6.26 3.17
CA VAL A 44 -13.01 -6.53 1.94
C VAL A 44 -13.61 -7.92 2.01
N GLN A 45 -14.83 -8.07 1.48
CA GLN A 45 -15.39 -9.38 1.18
C GLN A 45 -14.86 -9.78 -0.19
N SER A 46 -13.93 -10.73 -0.22
CA SER A 46 -13.30 -11.21 -1.46
C SER A 46 -14.01 -12.46 -1.98
N ASP A 47 -14.41 -12.45 -3.26
CA ASP A 47 -14.89 -13.65 -3.95
C ASP A 47 -13.72 -14.56 -4.37
N LEU A 48 -12.51 -14.00 -4.48
CA LEU A 48 -11.29 -14.77 -4.69
C LEU A 48 -10.82 -15.33 -3.34
N VAL A 49 -10.94 -16.65 -3.20
CA VAL A 49 -10.49 -17.37 -2.00
C VAL A 49 -8.98 -17.49 -2.00
N LEU A 50 -8.35 -17.09 -0.88
CA LEU A 50 -6.92 -17.29 -0.67
C LEU A 50 -6.67 -18.73 -0.17
N PRO A 51 -5.87 -19.55 -0.88
CA PRO A 51 -5.51 -20.88 -0.40
C PRO A 51 -4.78 -20.84 0.95
N ALA A 52 -5.01 -21.83 1.81
CA ALA A 52 -4.39 -21.89 3.15
C ALA A 52 -2.85 -22.02 3.11
N ASP A 53 -2.32 -22.61 2.03
CA ASP A 53 -0.89 -22.81 1.77
C ASP A 53 -0.32 -21.82 0.75
N LEU A 54 -1.04 -20.72 0.47
CA LEU A 54 -0.62 -19.70 -0.48
C LEU A 54 0.79 -19.19 -0.15
N LYS A 55 1.67 -19.25 -1.15
CA LYS A 55 3.02 -18.66 -1.14
C LYS A 55 3.12 -17.60 -2.22
N LEU A 56 3.64 -16.44 -1.86
CA LEU A 56 3.70 -15.27 -2.73
C LEU A 56 5.15 -14.81 -2.83
N LYS A 57 5.62 -14.63 -4.06
CA LYS A 57 6.85 -13.90 -4.36
C LYS A 57 6.50 -12.75 -5.28
N VAL A 58 6.54 -11.52 -4.77
CA VAL A 58 6.08 -10.35 -5.53
C VAL A 58 7.13 -9.25 -5.49
N VAL A 59 7.47 -8.73 -6.66
CA VAL A 59 8.32 -7.54 -6.80
C VAL A 59 7.47 -6.35 -7.19
N PHE A 60 7.56 -5.27 -6.43
CA PHE A 60 6.93 -3.99 -6.76
C PHE A 60 7.90 -3.16 -7.61
N ASP A 61 7.45 -2.72 -8.78
CA ASP A 61 8.15 -1.74 -9.60
C ASP A 61 7.66 -0.33 -9.24
N VAL A 62 8.58 0.58 -8.89
CA VAL A 62 8.25 1.96 -8.55
C VAL A 62 9.20 2.92 -9.27
N SER A 63 8.62 3.81 -10.08
CA SER A 63 9.39 4.75 -10.92
C SER A 63 9.23 6.22 -10.55
N GLU A 64 8.11 6.56 -9.91
CA GLU A 64 7.73 7.94 -9.62
C GLU A 64 8.04 8.33 -8.18
N GLN A 65 8.70 9.48 -8.03
CA GLN A 65 8.85 10.13 -6.72
C GLN A 65 7.52 10.73 -6.30
N THR A 66 7.13 10.53 -5.06
CA THR A 66 5.92 11.20 -4.54
C THR A 66 6.25 12.64 -4.18
N ALA A 67 5.69 13.62 -4.91
CA ALA A 67 5.92 15.07 -4.67
C ALA A 67 5.37 15.60 -3.32
N SER A 68 4.78 14.74 -2.49
CA SER A 68 4.13 15.12 -1.24
C SER A 68 5.12 15.18 -0.06
N LYS A 69 4.69 15.72 1.09
CA LYS A 69 5.42 15.61 2.35
C LYS A 69 5.37 14.21 2.99
N LYS A 70 4.69 13.25 2.35
CA LYS A 70 4.49 11.88 2.83
C LYS A 70 5.43 10.91 2.13
N GLU A 71 5.48 9.70 2.66
CA GLU A 71 6.19 8.56 2.11
C GLU A 71 5.74 8.23 0.68
N ASN A 72 6.61 7.56 -0.07
CA ASN A 72 6.32 7.13 -1.42
C ASN A 72 5.15 6.15 -1.42
N ARG A 73 4.15 6.43 -2.26
CA ARG A 73 2.92 5.62 -2.34
C ARG A 73 3.19 4.17 -2.75
N GLY A 74 4.12 3.92 -3.67
CA GLY A 74 4.47 2.57 -4.11
C GLY A 74 5.10 1.75 -2.99
N PHE A 75 5.96 2.36 -2.17
CA PHE A 75 6.55 1.70 -1.02
C PHE A 75 5.47 1.36 0.01
N ASN A 76 4.52 2.29 0.22
CA ASN A 76 3.40 2.10 1.12
C ASN A 76 2.40 1.04 0.60
N ASN A 77 2.26 0.90 -0.72
CA ASN A 77 1.46 -0.16 -1.34
C ASN A 77 2.08 -1.54 -1.11
N LEU A 78 3.41 -1.68 -1.15
CA LEU A 78 4.09 -2.93 -0.77
C LEU A 78 3.82 -3.27 0.70
N ALA A 79 3.94 -2.30 1.61
CA ALA A 79 3.58 -2.52 3.02
C ALA A 79 2.10 -2.93 3.18
N ARG A 80 1.20 -2.31 2.39
CA ARG A 80 -0.22 -2.67 2.35
C ARG A 80 -0.42 -4.10 1.89
N PHE A 81 0.32 -4.54 0.88
CA PHE A 81 0.25 -5.91 0.36
C PHE A 81 0.57 -6.93 1.45
N LEU A 82 1.67 -6.74 2.18
CA LEU A 82 2.02 -7.63 3.29
C LEU A 82 0.92 -7.63 4.36
N ASN A 83 0.51 -6.45 4.81
CA ASN A 83 -0.49 -6.29 5.86
C ASN A 83 -1.84 -6.94 5.49
N MET A 84 -2.34 -6.73 4.27
CA MET A 84 -3.65 -7.22 3.87
C MET A 84 -3.67 -8.74 3.71
N HIS A 85 -2.59 -9.36 3.20
CA HIS A 85 -2.53 -10.81 3.08
C HIS A 85 -2.45 -11.49 4.45
N VAL A 86 -1.65 -10.93 5.37
CA VAL A 86 -1.54 -11.47 6.73
C VAL A 86 -2.84 -11.28 7.51
N ALA A 87 -3.52 -10.14 7.35
CA ALA A 87 -4.84 -9.93 7.95
C ALA A 87 -5.90 -10.92 7.44
N ASN A 88 -5.69 -11.54 6.27
CA ASN A 88 -6.58 -12.54 5.68
C ASN A 88 -6.01 -13.98 5.78
N GLY A 89 -5.11 -14.23 6.74
CA GLY A 89 -4.70 -15.58 7.13
C GLY A 89 -3.47 -16.14 6.40
N VAL A 90 -2.87 -15.40 5.46
CA VAL A 90 -1.59 -15.81 4.84
C VAL A 90 -0.48 -15.63 5.87
N LYS A 91 0.34 -16.65 6.12
CA LYS A 91 1.47 -16.51 7.04
C LYS A 91 2.50 -15.54 6.46
N ALA A 92 3.04 -14.64 7.30
CA ALA A 92 4.05 -13.67 6.86
C ALA A 92 5.28 -14.35 6.23
N GLU A 93 5.71 -15.50 6.76
CA GLU A 93 6.82 -16.31 6.24
C GLU A 93 6.60 -16.89 4.83
N ASN A 94 5.34 -16.94 4.36
CA ASN A 94 5.00 -17.38 3.01
C ASN A 94 5.01 -16.24 1.98
N ILE A 95 5.31 -15.00 2.39
CA ILE A 95 5.27 -13.81 1.55
C ILE A 95 6.70 -13.26 1.43
N GLU A 96 7.31 -13.43 0.26
CA GLU A 96 8.60 -12.85 -0.08
C GLU A 96 8.38 -11.63 -0.99
N LEU A 97 8.88 -10.47 -0.55
CA LEU A 97 8.70 -9.22 -1.29
C LEU A 97 10.03 -8.64 -1.74
N ALA A 98 9.98 -7.99 -2.89
CA ALA A 98 11.05 -7.14 -3.37
C ALA A 98 10.47 -5.79 -3.82
N LEU A 99 11.28 -4.76 -3.72
CA LEU A 99 11.02 -3.42 -4.21
C LEU A 99 12.13 -3.07 -5.19
N VAL A 100 11.77 -2.89 -6.46
CA VAL A 100 12.70 -2.44 -7.50
C VAL A 100 12.30 -1.02 -7.87
N VAL A 101 13.26 -0.11 -7.72
CA VAL A 101 13.05 1.32 -7.91
C VAL A 101 13.86 1.81 -9.08
N HIS A 102 13.24 2.59 -9.95
CA HIS A 102 13.91 3.29 -11.04
C HIS A 102 13.38 4.71 -11.19
N GLY A 103 13.89 5.46 -12.16
CA GLY A 103 13.44 6.83 -12.38
C GLY A 103 13.63 7.72 -11.14
N LYS A 104 12.79 8.76 -11.01
CA LYS A 104 12.91 9.76 -9.94
C LYS A 104 12.60 9.20 -8.55
N ALA A 105 11.90 8.07 -8.44
CA ALA A 105 11.71 7.39 -7.17
C ALA A 105 13.03 6.98 -6.50
N GLY A 106 14.16 6.95 -7.23
CA GLY A 106 15.48 6.72 -6.64
C GLY A 106 15.84 7.69 -5.51
N TYR A 107 15.38 8.94 -5.56
CA TYR A 107 15.58 9.89 -4.47
C TYR A 107 14.86 9.50 -3.18
N ASP A 108 13.79 8.71 -3.26
CA ASP A 108 13.06 8.23 -2.07
C ASP A 108 13.79 7.08 -1.36
N LEU A 109 14.86 6.53 -1.94
CA LEU A 109 15.71 5.50 -1.34
C LEU A 109 16.98 6.06 -0.66
N LEU A 110 17.15 7.38 -0.65
CA LEU A 110 18.30 8.01 -0.03
C LEU A 110 18.29 7.84 1.51
N SER A 111 19.48 7.87 2.10
CA SER A 111 19.66 8.05 3.54
C SER A 111 19.10 9.40 4.00
N ASP A 112 18.85 9.56 5.30
CA ASP A 112 18.35 10.84 5.85
C ASP A 112 19.24 12.05 5.47
N ALA A 113 20.56 11.85 5.50
CA ALA A 113 21.52 12.90 5.19
C ALA A 113 21.48 13.27 3.70
N ALA A 114 21.59 12.29 2.80
CA ALA A 114 21.56 12.53 1.36
C ALA A 114 20.20 13.08 0.90
N PHE A 115 19.10 12.56 1.45
CA PHE A 115 17.76 13.06 1.16
C PHE A 115 17.61 14.53 1.56
N ARG A 116 18.09 14.91 2.76
CA ARG A 116 18.02 16.28 3.25
C ARG A 116 18.84 17.23 2.37
N GLN A 117 20.01 16.79 1.91
CA GLN A 117 20.83 17.56 0.99
C GLN A 117 20.12 17.81 -0.35
N GLU A 118 19.50 16.78 -0.91
CA GLU A 118 18.79 16.86 -2.20
C GLU A 118 17.47 17.64 -2.12
N ASN A 119 16.67 17.41 -1.08
CA ASN A 119 15.28 17.86 -1.00
C ASN A 119 15.02 18.99 0.02
N GLN A 120 16.05 19.41 0.77
CA GLN A 120 15.99 20.47 1.78
C GLN A 120 14.92 20.23 2.87
N ARG A 121 14.64 18.97 3.18
CA ARG A 121 13.66 18.56 4.20
C ARG A 121 13.98 17.16 4.72
N ASP A 122 13.28 16.76 5.77
CA ASP A 122 13.39 15.43 6.36
C ASP A 122 12.89 14.35 5.40
N ASN A 123 13.54 13.18 5.42
CA ASN A 123 13.15 12.05 4.61
C ASN A 123 11.87 11.40 5.15
N PRO A 124 10.75 11.45 4.42
CA PRO A 124 9.51 10.84 4.89
C PRO A 124 9.52 9.31 4.77
N ASN A 125 10.49 8.72 4.05
CA ASN A 125 10.53 7.31 3.73
C ASN A 125 11.33 6.48 4.75
N SER A 126 12.19 7.10 5.57
CA SER A 126 13.16 6.39 6.42
C SER A 126 12.53 5.37 7.35
N LEU A 127 11.43 5.71 8.02
CA LEU A 127 10.73 4.77 8.90
C LEU A 127 10.07 3.64 8.11
N LEU A 128 9.55 3.93 6.91
CA LEU A 128 8.97 2.90 6.04
C LEU A 128 10.05 1.95 5.53
N LEU A 129 11.17 2.47 5.03
CA LEU A 129 12.31 1.65 4.55
C LEU A 129 12.84 0.74 5.67
N ALA A 130 12.99 1.26 6.89
CA ALA A 130 13.38 0.47 8.04
C ALA A 130 12.41 -0.70 8.31
N GLU A 131 11.10 -0.45 8.29
CA GLU A 131 10.09 -1.49 8.49
C GLU A 131 10.07 -2.51 7.33
N LEU A 132 10.25 -2.07 6.08
CA LEU A 132 10.35 -2.99 4.93
C LEU A 132 11.57 -3.92 5.08
N ILE A 133 12.74 -3.37 5.41
CA ILE A 133 13.98 -4.15 5.57
C ILE A 133 13.88 -5.11 6.76
N LYS A 134 13.30 -4.66 7.88
CA LYS A 134 13.03 -5.50 9.06
C LYS A 134 12.12 -6.69 8.74
N ASN A 135 11.24 -6.54 7.76
CA ASN A 135 10.37 -7.60 7.24
C ASN A 135 10.96 -8.32 6.02
N ASN A 136 12.29 -8.30 5.86
CA ASN A 136 13.05 -9.03 4.83
C ASN A 136 12.70 -8.66 3.38
N VAL A 137 12.17 -7.45 3.14
CA VAL A 137 11.95 -6.95 1.79
C VAL A 137 13.31 -6.66 1.12
N LYS A 138 13.56 -7.27 -0.04
CA LYS A 138 14.74 -6.95 -0.85
C LYS A 138 14.51 -5.61 -1.55
N ILE A 139 15.42 -4.64 -1.43
CA ILE A 139 15.25 -3.32 -2.06
C ILE A 139 16.40 -3.04 -3.03
N TYR A 140 16.07 -2.82 -4.29
CA TYR A 140 17.03 -2.54 -5.36
C TYR A 140 16.77 -1.19 -6.03
N LEU A 141 17.79 -0.35 -6.13
CA LEU A 141 17.83 0.80 -7.02
C LEU A 141 18.42 0.40 -8.38
N CYS A 142 17.77 0.84 -9.46
CA CYS A 142 18.29 0.79 -10.82
C CYS A 142 19.59 1.61 -10.94
N GLY A 143 20.73 0.95 -11.17
CA GLY A 143 22.03 1.62 -11.33
C GLY A 143 22.08 2.59 -12.51
N GLN A 144 21.37 2.33 -13.62
CA GLN A 144 21.29 3.27 -14.74
C GLN A 144 20.53 4.55 -14.36
N SER A 145 19.44 4.43 -13.60
CA SER A 145 18.72 5.60 -13.07
C SER A 145 19.56 6.33 -12.04
N ALA A 146 20.25 5.61 -11.16
CA ALA A 146 21.15 6.21 -10.16
C ALA A 146 22.26 7.04 -10.84
N ALA A 147 22.91 6.47 -11.87
CA ALA A 147 23.93 7.17 -12.64
C ALA A 147 23.39 8.45 -13.32
N PHE A 148 22.20 8.37 -13.91
CA PHE A 148 21.54 9.53 -14.53
C PHE A 148 21.19 10.62 -13.50
N LEU A 149 20.79 10.23 -12.29
CA LEU A 149 20.40 11.14 -11.20
C LEU A 149 21.57 11.58 -10.30
N GLY A 150 22.79 11.09 -10.55
CA GLY A 150 23.96 11.39 -9.72
C GLY A 150 23.96 10.72 -8.33
N ILE A 151 23.14 9.68 -8.13
CA ILE A 151 23.04 8.95 -6.86
C ILE A 151 24.15 7.89 -6.77
N GLN A 152 24.96 7.97 -5.73
CA GLN A 152 25.99 6.98 -5.40
C GLN A 152 25.47 5.92 -4.44
N LYS A 153 26.15 4.76 -4.41
CA LYS A 153 25.80 3.68 -3.45
C LYS A 153 25.84 4.15 -2.00
N ALA A 154 26.77 5.04 -1.66
CA ALA A 154 26.94 5.57 -0.29
C ALA A 154 25.80 6.51 0.14
N ASP A 155 25.03 7.04 -0.81
CA ASP A 155 23.93 7.96 -0.52
C ASP A 155 22.66 7.20 -0.08
N LEU A 156 22.61 5.89 -0.33
CA LEU A 156 21.44 5.06 -0.14
C LEU A 156 21.17 4.75 1.34
N TYR A 157 19.89 4.58 1.66
CA TYR A 157 19.45 4.12 2.97
C TYR A 157 20.08 2.74 3.29
N PRO A 158 20.60 2.50 4.51
CA PRO A 158 21.21 1.22 4.87
C PRO A 158 20.27 0.04 4.58
N GLY A 159 20.77 -0.97 3.85
CA GLY A 159 19.99 -2.14 3.41
C GLY A 159 19.42 -2.03 1.99
N VAL A 160 19.43 -0.84 1.38
CA VAL A 160 19.14 -0.68 -0.06
C VAL A 160 20.35 -1.12 -0.88
N GLN A 161 20.11 -1.92 -1.91
CA GLN A 161 21.14 -2.41 -2.82
C GLN A 161 21.01 -1.70 -4.18
N MET A 162 22.11 -1.58 -4.91
CA MET A 162 22.10 -1.06 -6.28
C MET A 162 22.29 -2.23 -7.26
N ALA A 163 21.33 -2.41 -8.17
CA ALA A 163 21.41 -3.37 -9.27
C ALA A 163 22.01 -2.73 -10.52
N LEU A 164 22.40 -3.53 -11.53
CA LEU A 164 22.86 -3.00 -12.82
C LEU A 164 21.80 -2.09 -13.47
N SER A 165 20.56 -2.55 -13.46
CA SER A 165 19.35 -1.81 -13.85
C SER A 165 18.13 -2.42 -13.18
N ALA A 166 17.00 -1.70 -13.16
CA ALA A 166 15.71 -2.29 -12.75
C ALA A 166 15.34 -3.48 -13.62
N MET A 167 15.58 -3.41 -14.94
CA MET A 167 15.33 -4.52 -15.86
C MET A 167 16.10 -5.79 -15.45
N THR A 168 17.37 -5.64 -15.08
CA THR A 168 18.21 -6.74 -14.60
C THR A 168 17.69 -7.30 -13.27
N ALA A 169 17.31 -6.43 -12.33
CA ALA A 169 16.75 -6.86 -11.06
C ALA A 169 15.45 -7.65 -11.26
N HIS A 170 14.54 -7.16 -12.10
CA HIS A 170 13.30 -7.87 -12.46
C HIS A 170 13.57 -9.19 -13.15
N ALA A 171 14.49 -9.24 -14.12
CA ALA A 171 14.83 -10.49 -14.81
C ALA A 171 15.35 -11.57 -13.86
N ILE A 172 16.23 -11.19 -12.91
CA ILE A 172 16.76 -12.11 -11.90
C ILE A 172 15.67 -12.53 -10.91
N LEU A 173 14.85 -11.60 -10.43
CA LEU A 173 13.75 -11.90 -9.52
C LEU A 173 12.70 -12.81 -10.17
N ALA A 174 12.39 -12.61 -11.45
CA ALA A 174 11.50 -13.48 -12.21
C ALA A 174 12.05 -14.92 -12.28
N GLN A 175 13.36 -15.11 -12.50
CA GLN A 175 14.00 -16.43 -12.44
C GLN A 175 13.93 -17.06 -11.04
N GLN A 176 13.82 -16.24 -9.98
CA GLN A 176 13.60 -16.68 -8.60
C GLN A 176 12.12 -16.91 -8.26
N GLY A 177 11.23 -16.82 -9.26
CA GLY A 177 9.79 -17.06 -9.12
C GLY A 177 8.96 -15.84 -8.71
N TYR A 178 9.51 -14.62 -8.76
CA TYR A 178 8.76 -13.42 -8.44
C TYR A 178 7.86 -12.98 -9.61
N SER A 179 6.60 -12.68 -9.32
CA SER A 179 5.72 -11.93 -10.23
C SER A 179 5.89 -10.42 -10.02
N VAL A 180 5.74 -9.63 -11.10
CA VAL A 180 5.82 -8.17 -11.01
C VAL A 180 4.45 -7.57 -10.68
N ASN A 181 4.42 -6.69 -9.68
CA ASN A 181 3.34 -5.73 -9.47
C ASN A 181 3.83 -4.32 -9.87
N PRO A 182 3.26 -3.70 -10.93
CA PRO A 182 3.72 -2.40 -11.41
C PRO A 182 3.02 -1.20 -10.73
N PHE A 183 2.32 -1.38 -9.60
CA PHE A 183 1.56 -0.32 -8.92
C PHE A 183 1.54 -0.39 -7.38
#